data_AF-A0AAD6V880-F1
#
_entry.id   AF-A0AAD6V880-F1
#
_cell.length_a   1.000
_cell.length_b   1.000
_cell.length_c   1.000
_cell.angle_alpha   90.00
_cell.angle_beta   90.00
_cell.angle_gamma   90.00
#
_symmetry.space_group_name_H-M   'P 1'
#
loop_
_entity.id
_entity.type
_entity.pdbx_description
1 polymer ?
#
loop_
_entity_poly.entity_id
_entity_poly.type
_entity_poly.pdbx_seq_one_letter_code
_entity_poly.pdbx_strand_id
1 'polypeptide(L)' 'LFHTKHPQYPTHALRKRKIRHIPVLCGWPIPRRDLDDQADKYAVTILALFRPWNCTVDSPLKPHNAGWSDALN' A
#
# COMPACT_ATOMS: atom_id res chain seq x y z
N LEU A 1 -3.85 -15.05 9.49
CA LEU A 1 -4.54 -14.45 10.66
C LEU A 1 -3.46 -13.91 11.59
N PHE A 2 -3.61 -12.70 12.13
CA PHE A 2 -2.60 -12.12 13.00
C PHE A 2 -2.50 -12.87 14.34
N HIS A 3 -1.34 -12.76 15.01
CA HIS A 3 -1.11 -13.29 16.35
C HIS A 3 -1.95 -12.51 17.40
N THR A 4 -2.32 -13.15 18.53
CA THR A 4 -3.19 -12.57 19.58
C THR A 4 -2.69 -11.25 20.18
N LYS A 5 -1.37 -11.04 20.14
CA LYS A 5 -0.70 -9.82 20.62
C LYS A 5 -0.66 -8.68 19.60
N HIS A 6 -1.07 -8.92 18.36
CA HIS A 6 -1.04 -7.90 17.31
C HIS A 6 -2.19 -6.90 17.53
N PRO A 7 -1.98 -5.58 17.41
CA PRO A 7 -3.03 -4.58 17.63
C PRO A 7 -4.29 -4.77 16.77
N GLN A 8 -4.13 -5.37 15.59
CA GLN A 8 -5.20 -5.68 14.64
C GLN A 8 -5.72 -7.12 14.76
N TYR A 9 -5.33 -7.88 15.80
CA TYR A 9 -5.90 -9.19 16.07
C TYR A 9 -7.44 -9.20 16.07
N PRO A 10 -8.16 -8.23 16.70
CA PRO A 10 -9.62 -8.26 16.70
C PRO A 10 -10.28 -7.80 15.38
N THR A 11 -9.53 -7.19 14.46
CA THR A 11 -10.12 -6.59 13.24
C THR A 11 -10.33 -7.60 12.12
N HIS A 12 -9.75 -8.79 12.22
CA HIS A 12 -9.92 -9.86 11.23
C HIS A 12 -11.18 -10.69 11.50
N ALA A 13 -12.35 -10.13 11.18
CA ALA A 13 -13.59 -10.90 11.13
C ALA A 13 -13.96 -11.19 9.67
N LEU A 14 -13.78 -12.44 9.22
CA LEU A 14 -14.35 -12.92 7.97
C LEU A 14 -15.81 -13.30 8.21
N ARG A 15 -16.75 -12.45 7.78
CA ARG A 15 -18.19 -12.71 7.91
C ARG A 15 -18.83 -12.89 6.54
N LYS A 16 -19.37 -14.08 6.28
CA LYS A 16 -20.24 -14.33 5.12
C LYS A 16 -21.53 -13.51 5.27
N ARG A 17 -21.79 -12.60 4.33
CA ARG A 17 -23.01 -11.77 4.31
C ARG A 17 -24.10 -12.49 3.53
N LYS A 18 -25.37 -12.36 3.98
CA LYS A 18 -26.55 -12.94 3.30
C LYS A 18 -27.01 -12.11 2.09
N ILE A 19 -26.63 -10.83 2.04
CA ILE A 19 -27.00 -9.87 1.01
C ILE A 19 -25.72 -9.36 0.35
N ARG A 20 -25.78 -9.08 -0.97
CA ARG A 20 -24.67 -8.47 -1.70
C ARG A 20 -24.43 -7.06 -1.16
N HIS A 21 -23.18 -6.76 -0.81
CA HIS A 21 -22.75 -5.47 -0.31
C HIS A 21 -21.48 -5.08 -1.04
N ILE A 22 -21.39 -3.85 -1.53
CA ILE A 22 -20.16 -3.29 -2.08
C ILE A 22 -19.38 -2.71 -0.89
N PRO A 23 -18.25 -3.30 -0.47
CA PRO A 23 -17.46 -2.72 0.61
C PRO A 23 -16.92 -1.37 0.17
N VAL A 24 -17.26 -0.33 0.92
CA VAL A 24 -16.60 0.97 0.81
C VAL A 24 -15.37 0.89 1.71
N LEU A 25 -14.19 0.86 1.10
CA LEU A 25 -12.94 0.89 1.85
C LEU A 25 -12.75 2.31 2.40
N CYS A 26 -12.95 2.47 3.70
CA CYS A 26 -12.68 3.73 4.39
C CYS A 26 -11.19 3.77 4.73
N GLY A 27 -10.48 4.80 4.24
CA GLY A 27 -9.06 5.00 4.48
C GLY A 27 -8.54 6.22 3.73
N TRP A 28 -7.26 6.52 3.88
CA TRP A 28 -6.60 7.52 3.05
C TRP A 28 -6.67 7.09 1.58
N PRO A 29 -7.11 7.98 0.67
CA PRO A 29 -7.17 7.65 -0.75
C PRO A 29 -5.76 7.37 -1.27
N ILE A 30 -5.67 6.48 -2.26
CA ILE A 30 -4.45 6.34 -3.04
C ILE A 30 -4.25 7.67 -3.80
N PRO A 31 -3.07 8.31 -3.71
CA PRO A 31 -2.80 9.56 -4.42
C PRO A 31 -3.03 9.41 -5.93
N ARG A 32 -3.34 10.51 -6.62
CA ARG A 32 -3.55 10.47 -8.07
C ARG A 32 -2.22 10.50 -8.82
N ARG A 33 -2.08 9.65 -9.84
CA ARG A 33 -0.88 9.62 -10.72
C ARG A 33 -0.80 10.84 -11.63
N ASP A 34 -1.95 11.35 -12.07
CA ASP A 34 -2.07 12.37 -13.11
C ASP A 34 -1.99 13.80 -12.58
N LEU A 35 -1.77 13.98 -11.28
CA LEU A 35 -1.54 15.28 -10.66
C LEU A 35 -0.06 15.39 -10.26
N ASP A 36 0.64 16.40 -10.77
CA ASP A 36 2.09 16.55 -10.58
C ASP A 36 2.49 16.62 -9.10
N ASP A 37 1.68 17.23 -8.25
CA ASP A 37 1.91 17.33 -6.80
C ASP A 37 1.68 16.01 -6.03
N GLN A 38 1.09 15.01 -6.71
CA GLN A 38 0.77 13.69 -6.16
C GLN A 38 1.51 12.54 -6.83
N ALA A 39 2.14 12.75 -7.98
CA ALA A 39 2.80 11.71 -8.76
C ALA A 39 3.84 10.93 -7.94
N ASP A 40 4.69 11.61 -7.17
CA ASP A 40 5.69 10.96 -6.30
C ASP A 40 5.03 10.18 -5.16
N LYS A 41 3.99 10.76 -4.53
CA LYS A 41 3.24 10.08 -3.45
C LYS A 41 2.55 8.82 -3.97
N TYR A 42 2.02 8.89 -5.19
CA TYR A 42 1.45 7.74 -5.88
C TYR A 42 2.52 6.67 -6.08
N ALA A 43 3.67 7.02 -6.65
CA ALA A 43 4.77 6.08 -6.88
C ALA A 43 5.24 5.40 -5.59
N VAL A 44 5.47 6.15 -4.51
CA VAL A 44 5.81 5.60 -3.18
C VAL A 44 4.74 4.63 -2.70
N THR A 45 3.46 5.01 -2.80
CA THR A 45 2.33 4.19 -2.35
C THR A 45 2.27 2.87 -3.11
N ILE A 46 2.37 2.90 -4.44
CA ILE A 46 2.32 1.69 -5.28
C ILE A 46 3.54 0.81 -5.06
N LEU A 47 4.74 1.40 -4.95
CA LEU A 47 5.95 0.65 -4.62
C LEU A 47 5.83 -0.03 -3.25
N ALA A 48 5.35 0.68 -2.22
CA ALA A 48 5.18 0.09 -0.89
C ALA A 48 4.14 -1.04 -0.84
N LEU A 49 3.09 -0.95 -1.65
CA LEU A 49 2.02 -1.96 -1.68
C LEU A 49 2.38 -3.20 -2.51
N PHE A 50 3.11 -3.03 -3.62
CA PHE A 50 3.26 -4.06 -4.64
C PHE A 50 4.70 -4.48 -4.93
N ARG A 51 5.70 -3.70 -4.52
CA ARG A 51 7.10 -4.09 -4.73
C ARG A 51 7.43 -5.25 -3.80
N PRO A 52 8.00 -6.35 -4.32
CA PRO A 52 8.47 -7.44 -3.47
C PRO A 52 9.48 -6.92 -2.45
N TRP A 53 9.39 -7.43 -1.23
CA TRP A 53 10.39 -7.13 -0.21
C TRP A 53 11.76 -7.60 -0.70
N ASN A 54 12.72 -6.68 -0.78
CA ASN A 54 14.11 -7.00 -1.09
C ASN A 54 14.96 -6.89 0.18
N CYS A 55 16.13 -7.53 0.17
CA CYS A 55 17.06 -7.52 1.31
C CYS A 55 17.95 -6.27 1.35
N THR A 56 17.74 -5.28 0.48
CA THR A 56 18.49 -4.03 0.47
C THR A 56 18.00 -3.14 1.59
N VAL A 57 18.79 -3.06 2.67
CA VAL A 57 18.44 -2.40 3.93
C VAL A 57 18.27 -0.89 3.77
N ASP A 58 19.11 -0.25 2.96
CA ASP A 58 19.20 1.22 2.94
C ASP A 58 18.13 1.89 2.07
N SER A 59 17.66 1.23 1.02
CA SER A 59 16.65 1.79 0.13
C SER A 59 15.83 0.71 -0.57
N PRO A 60 14.84 0.13 0.12
CA PRO A 60 14.12 -1.06 -0.36
C PRO A 60 13.22 -0.78 -1.57
N LEU A 61 12.77 0.47 -1.74
CA LEU A 61 11.82 0.81 -2.80
C LEU A 61 12.49 1.29 -4.10
N LYS A 62 13.70 1.86 -4.03
CA LYS A 62 14.44 2.38 -5.20
C LYS A 62 15.92 2.62 -4.90
N PRO A 63 16.83 2.68 -5.88
CA PRO A 63 18.19 3.21 -5.67
C PRO A 63 18.19 4.68 -5.18
N HIS A 64 19.24 5.10 -4.48
CA HIS A 64 19.38 6.49 -4.02
C HIS A 64 19.35 7.51 -5.15
N ASN A 65 19.91 7.16 -6.32
CA ASN A 65 20.04 8.07 -7.47
C ASN A 65 18.85 8.03 -8.44
N ALA A 66 17.83 7.21 -8.17
CA ALA A 66 16.65 7.10 -9.03
C ALA A 66 15.49 8.01 -8.56
N GLY A 67 14.71 8.57 -9.48
CA GLY A 67 13.45 9.23 -9.14
C GLY A 67 12.37 8.24 -8.70
N TRP A 68 11.32 8.74 -8.03
CA TRP A 68 10.17 7.90 -7.63
C TRP A 68 9.38 7.39 -8.84
N SER A 69 9.13 8.29 -9.80
CA SER A 69 8.49 7.95 -11.07
C SER A 69 9.30 6.92 -11.87
N ASP A 70 10.64 7.05 -11.90
CA ASP A 70 11.51 6.11 -12.59
C ASP A 70 11.50 4.72 -11.95
N ALA A 71 11.48 4.67 -10.62
CA ALA A 71 11.46 3.41 -9.88
C ALA A 71 10.15 2.62 -10.03
N LEU A 72 9.07 3.30 -10.42
CA LEU A 72 7.75 2.71 -10.65
C LEU A 72 7.61 2.13 -12.07
N ASN A 73 8.32 2.68 -13.05
CA ASN A 73 8.29 2.23 -14.45
C ASN A 73 9.21 1.01 -14.66
#